data_AF-A0A7V0V0Y6-F1
#
_entry.id   AF-A0A7V0V0Y6-F1
#
_cell.length_a   1.000
_cell.length_b   1.000
_cell.length_c   1.000
_cell.angle_alpha   90.00
_cell.angle_beta   90.00
_cell.angle_gamma   90.00
#
_symmetry.space_group_name_H-M   'P 1'
#
loop_
_entity.id
_entity.type
_entity.pdbx_description
1 polymer ?
#
loop_
_entity_poly.entity_id
_entity_poly.type
_entity_poly.pdbx_seq_one_letter_code
_entity_poly.pdbx_strand_id
1 'polypeptide(L)'
;MHLDPVNLVSSPQRYFANSALIRECFRQLGPWIKSCHGKDILLRDQLTVHLDEVVPGRGGLDYRTFLQELERLDPDLPLMLEHLQTPEEYAEAAAYVRRVADEVGVTIVG
;
A
#
# COMPACT_ATOMS: atom_id res chain seq x y z
N MET A 1 0.11 -13.67 9.10
CA MET A 1 0.92 -13.36 7.90
C MET A 1 1.09 -11.85 7.79
N HIS A 2 2.11 -11.42 7.07
CA HIS A 2 2.29 -10.03 6.67
C HIS A 2 1.78 -9.87 5.24
N LEU A 3 0.78 -9.01 5.03
CA LEU A 3 0.26 -8.75 3.68
C LEU A 3 1.00 -7.55 3.07
N ASP A 4 1.51 -7.76 1.86
CA ASP A 4 2.07 -6.71 1.01
C ASP A 4 1.32 -6.73 -0.34
N PRO A 5 0.41 -5.77 -0.58
CA PRO A 5 -0.32 -5.70 -1.84
C PRO A 5 0.56 -5.42 -3.07
N VAL A 6 1.70 -4.74 -2.90
CA VAL A 6 2.63 -4.42 -4.00
C VAL A 6 3.20 -5.69 -4.61
N ASN A 7 3.57 -6.67 -3.78
CA ASN A 7 4.07 -7.97 -4.25
C ASN A 7 3.08 -8.74 -5.13
N LEU A 8 1.79 -8.37 -5.12
CA LEU A 8 0.74 -9.00 -5.93
C LEU A 8 0.43 -8.22 -7.21
N VAL A 9 0.89 -6.97 -7.34
CA VAL A 9 0.78 -6.17 -8.55
C VAL A 9 1.82 -6.63 -9.56
N SER A 10 1.47 -7.65 -10.35
CA SER A 10 2.39 -8.33 -11.27
C SER A 10 2.12 -8.06 -12.76
N SER A 11 1.19 -7.17 -13.09
CA SER A 11 0.86 -6.82 -14.47
C SER A 11 0.20 -5.44 -14.56
N PRO A 12 0.16 -4.80 -15.76
CA PRO A 12 -0.55 -3.55 -15.96
C PRO A 12 -2.04 -3.62 -15.57
N GLN A 13 -2.71 -4.75 -15.83
CA GLN A 13 -4.11 -4.94 -15.45
C GLN A 13 -4.28 -4.87 -13.93
N ARG A 14 -3.40 -5.55 -13.18
CA ARG A 14 -3.40 -5.47 -11.71
C ARG A 14 -2.98 -4.09 -11.23
N TYR A 15 -2.06 -3.42 -11.91
CA TYR A 15 -1.65 -2.06 -11.58
C TYR A 15 -2.83 -1.08 -11.64
N PHE A 16 -3.57 -1.07 -12.74
CA PHE A 16 -4.72 -0.16 -12.91
C PHE A 16 -5.98 -0.59 -12.13
N ALA A 17 -6.09 -1.88 -11.77
CA ALA A 17 -7.21 -2.41 -10.99
C ALA A 17 -6.80 -2.81 -9.56
N ASN A 18 -5.74 -2.20 -9.00
CA ASN A 18 -5.18 -2.66 -7.72
C ASN A 18 -6.13 -2.46 -6.52
N SER A 19 -7.10 -1.55 -6.60
CA SER A 19 -8.14 -1.39 -5.58
C SER A 19 -8.99 -2.65 -5.41
N ALA A 20 -9.39 -3.29 -6.52
CA ALA A 20 -10.12 -4.57 -6.49
C ALA A 20 -9.23 -5.71 -5.95
N LEU A 21 -7.95 -5.72 -6.32
CA LEU A 21 -6.97 -6.66 -5.80
C LEU A 21 -6.80 -6.54 -4.27
N ILE A 22 -6.67 -5.32 -3.76
CA ILE A 22 -6.55 -5.04 -2.32
C ILE A 22 -7.78 -5.56 -1.57
N ARG A 23 -8.99 -5.19 -2.00
CA ARG A 23 -10.24 -5.65 -1.36
C ARG A 23 -10.34 -7.16 -1.33
N GLU A 24 -9.94 -7.81 -2.42
CA GLU A 24 -9.94 -9.26 -2.51
C GLU A 24 -8.95 -9.91 -1.53
N CYS A 25 -7.76 -9.33 -1.35
CA CYS A 25 -6.79 -9.80 -0.37
C CYS A 25 -7.35 -9.72 1.05
N PHE A 26 -7.93 -8.58 1.44
CA PHE A 26 -8.53 -8.42 2.77
C PHE A 26 -9.74 -9.32 2.98
N ARG A 27 -10.56 -9.52 1.95
CA ARG A 27 -11.72 -10.43 2.01
C ARG A 27 -11.30 -11.89 2.20
N GLN A 28 -10.27 -12.35 1.49
CA GLN A 28 -9.84 -13.75 1.55
C GLN A 28 -8.91 -14.04 2.73
N LEU A 29 -7.97 -13.13 3.02
CA LEU A 29 -6.87 -13.36 3.95
C LEU A 29 -7.09 -12.66 5.31
N GLY A 30 -8.08 -11.77 5.42
CA GLY A 30 -8.35 -10.92 6.60
C GLY A 30 -8.13 -11.61 7.95
N PRO A 31 -8.74 -12.79 8.22
CA PRO A 31 -8.56 -13.49 9.49
C PRO A 31 -7.11 -13.87 9.84
N TRP A 32 -6.21 -13.89 8.86
CA TRP A 32 -4.81 -14.33 9.01
C TRP A 32 -3.81 -13.17 8.88
N ILE A 33 -4.25 -11.97 8.50
CA ILE A 33 -3.41 -10.78 8.44
C ILE A 33 -3.11 -10.34 9.88
N LYS A 34 -1.81 -10.12 10.16
CA LYS A 34 -1.33 -9.64 11.48
C LYS A 34 -0.59 -8.31 11.40
N SER A 35 -0.24 -7.90 10.18
CA SER A 35 0.29 -6.59 9.83
C SER A 35 0.41 -6.50 8.32
N CYS A 36 0.68 -5.30 7.84
CA CYS A 36 0.83 -5.01 6.43
C CYS A 36 2.13 -4.25 6.16
N HIS A 37 2.65 -4.39 4.94
CA HIS A 37 3.78 -3.59 4.47
C HIS A 37 3.27 -2.47 3.56
N GLY A 38 3.68 -1.25 3.88
CA GLY A 38 3.39 -0.04 3.12
C GLY A 38 4.52 0.23 2.14
N LYS A 39 4.27 -0.12 0.88
CA LYS A 39 5.14 0.15 -0.25
C LYS A 39 4.32 0.72 -1.39
N ASP A 40 4.98 1.18 -2.43
CA ASP A 40 4.29 1.60 -3.65
C ASP A 40 4.99 1.04 -4.88
N ILE A 41 4.29 1.08 -6.01
CA ILE A 41 4.74 0.46 -7.25
C ILE A 41 4.48 1.41 -8.41
N LEU A 42 5.43 1.50 -9.33
CA LEU A 42 5.36 2.34 -10.52
C LEU A 42 5.48 1.50 -11.78
N LEU A 43 4.48 1.59 -12.66
CA LEU A 43 4.56 1.08 -14.02
C LEU A 43 5.36 2.09 -14.85
N ARG A 44 6.55 1.71 -15.32
CA ARG A 44 7.38 2.60 -16.14
C ARG A 44 6.87 2.68 -17.57
N ASP A 45 7.02 3.86 -18.17
CA ASP A 45 6.83 4.08 -19.61
C ASP A 45 8.11 3.68 -20.35
N GLN A 46 8.36 2.37 -20.43
CA GLN A 46 9.47 1.78 -21.16
C GLN A 46 8.94 0.64 -22.04
N LEU A 47 9.72 0.22 -23.04
CA LEU A 47 9.36 -0.95 -23.84
C LEU A 47 9.32 -2.19 -22.94
N THR A 48 8.23 -2.94 -23.02
CA THR A 48 7.85 -4.09 -22.15
C THR A 48 7.40 -3.69 -20.73
N VAL A 49 6.99 -4.66 -19.90
CA VAL A 49 6.47 -4.40 -18.56
C VAL A 49 7.61 -4.27 -17.57
N HIS A 50 7.73 -3.09 -16.96
CA HIS A 50 8.64 -2.81 -15.86
C HIS A 50 7.83 -2.24 -14.70
N LEU A 51 7.90 -2.91 -13.55
CA LEU A 51 7.20 -2.57 -12.34
C LEU A 51 8.24 -2.36 -11.24
N ASP A 52 8.47 -1.10 -10.91
CA ASP A 52 9.47 -0.72 -9.92
C ASP A 52 8.78 -0.51 -8.58
N GLU A 53 9.33 -1.10 -7.53
CA GLU A 53 9.00 -0.69 -6.16
C GLU A 53 9.52 0.73 -5.93
N VAL A 54 8.69 1.59 -5.35
CA VAL A 54 8.99 3.01 -5.10
C VAL A 54 8.45 3.46 -3.74
N VAL A 55 8.91 4.62 -3.28
CA VAL A 55 8.43 5.27 -2.05
C VAL A 55 6.92 5.50 -2.13
N PRO A 56 6.15 5.21 -1.05
CA PRO A 56 4.73 5.56 -0.93
C PRO A 56 4.40 6.97 -1.41
N GLY A 57 3.55 7.06 -2.42
CA GLY A 57 3.13 8.31 -3.06
C GLY A 57 3.85 8.66 -4.35
N ARG A 58 4.88 7.90 -4.73
CA ARG A 58 5.56 8.02 -6.03
C ARG A 58 5.08 6.98 -7.05
N GLY A 59 4.22 6.06 -6.65
CA GLY A 59 3.66 5.01 -7.49
C GLY A 59 2.16 5.13 -7.67
N GLY A 60 1.52 3.99 -7.93
CA GLY A 60 0.10 3.89 -8.26
C GLY A 60 -0.71 2.96 -7.37
N LEU A 61 -0.17 2.49 -6.23
CA LEU A 61 -0.97 1.72 -5.28
C LEU A 61 -2.13 2.57 -4.74
N ASP A 62 -3.36 2.03 -4.75
CA ASP A 62 -4.52 2.70 -4.19
C ASP A 62 -4.49 2.66 -2.66
N TYR A 63 -3.71 3.56 -2.08
CA TYR A 63 -3.59 3.76 -0.64
C TYR A 63 -4.92 4.13 0.04
N ARG A 64 -5.87 4.76 -0.68
CA ARG A 64 -7.18 5.08 -0.11
C ARG A 64 -7.95 3.81 0.21
N THR A 65 -8.05 2.92 -0.77
CA THR A 65 -8.66 1.59 -0.56
C THR A 65 -7.86 0.78 0.47
N PHE A 66 -6.53 0.83 0.43
CA PHE A 66 -5.69 0.07 1.36
C PHE A 66 -5.91 0.48 2.82
N LEU A 67 -5.87 1.77 3.14
CA LEU A 67 -6.06 2.28 4.50
C LEU A 67 -7.48 2.03 5.01
N GLN A 68 -8.49 2.14 4.16
CA GLN A 68 -9.87 1.82 4.53
C GLN A 68 -10.06 0.33 4.87
N GLU A 69 -9.42 -0.57 4.11
CA GLU A 69 -9.50 -2.00 4.39
C GLU A 69 -8.70 -2.40 5.65
N LEU A 70 -7.58 -1.73 5.91
CA LEU A 70 -6.82 -1.86 7.17
C LEU A 70 -7.68 -1.48 8.38
N GLU A 71 -8.22 -0.25 8.38
CA GLU A 71 -9.09 0.27 9.44
C GLU A 71 -10.29 -0.66 9.70
N ARG A 72 -10.93 -1.14 8.63
CA ARG A 72 -12.07 -2.05 8.72
C ARG A 72 -11.71 -3.40 9.33
N LEU A 73 -10.50 -3.88 9.07
CA LEU A 73 -10.05 -5.17 9.58
C LEU A 73 -9.74 -5.09 11.08
N ASP A 74 -8.91 -4.12 11.46
CA ASP A 74 -8.54 -3.83 12.85
C ASP A 74 -7.86 -2.44 12.89
N PRO A 75 -8.42 -1.44 13.60
CA PRO A 75 -7.85 -0.10 13.71
C PRO A 75 -6.43 -0.07 14.31
N ASP A 76 -6.06 -1.09 15.11
CA ASP A 76 -4.74 -1.22 15.71
C ASP A 76 -3.77 -2.06 14.85
N LEU A 77 -4.15 -2.44 13.62
CA LEU A 77 -3.32 -3.28 12.75
C LEU A 77 -2.06 -2.54 12.29
N PRO A 78 -0.84 -3.07 12.53
CA PRO A 78 0.38 -2.38 12.16
C PRO A 78 0.57 -2.29 10.63
N LEU A 79 0.87 -1.08 10.14
CA LEU A 79 1.36 -0.81 8.79
C LEU A 79 2.84 -0.39 8.86
N MET A 80 3.73 -1.23 8.32
CA MET A 80 5.18 -1.02 8.34
C MET A 80 5.65 -0.44 7.01
N LEU A 81 6.27 0.74 7.02
CA LEU A 81 6.92 1.30 5.83
C LEU A 81 8.25 0.59 5.60
N GLU A 82 8.45 0.00 4.43
CA GLU A 82 9.62 -0.84 4.12
C GLU A 82 10.34 -0.40 2.84
N HIS A 83 11.58 -0.87 2.69
CA HIS A 83 12.46 -0.63 1.53
C HIS A 83 12.74 0.84 1.21
N LEU A 84 12.78 1.66 2.26
CA LEU A 84 13.21 3.05 2.20
C LEU A 84 14.69 3.13 2.57
N GLN A 85 15.49 3.78 1.73
CA GLN A 85 16.95 3.78 1.85
C GLN A 85 17.47 4.89 2.76
N THR A 86 16.71 5.98 2.88
CA THR A 86 17.12 7.15 3.66
C THR A 86 16.02 7.61 4.64
N PRO A 87 16.39 8.35 5.71
CA PRO A 87 15.42 8.97 6.62
C PRO A 87 14.45 9.91 5.91
N GLU A 88 14.89 10.60 4.86
CA GLU A 88 14.07 11.51 4.07
C GLU A 88 12.99 10.75 3.30
N GLU A 89 13.33 9.61 2.70
CA GLU A 89 12.34 8.73 2.05
C GLU A 89 11.33 8.19 3.06
N TYR A 90 11.77 7.85 4.28
CA TYR A 90 10.86 7.47 5.36
C TYR A 90 9.90 8.58 5.75
N ALA A 91 10.41 9.80 5.95
CA ALA A 91 9.60 10.96 6.29
C ALA A 91 8.57 11.28 5.18
N GLU A 92 8.98 11.20 3.91
CA GLU A 92 8.11 11.39 2.76
C GLU A 92 6.99 10.33 2.71
N ALA A 93 7.35 9.06 2.81
CA ALA A 93 6.38 7.96 2.82
C ALA A 93 5.37 8.11 3.95
N ALA A 94 5.84 8.39 5.16
CA ALA A 94 4.99 8.56 6.33
C ALA A 94 4.06 9.78 6.20
N ALA A 95 4.56 10.89 5.65
CA ALA A 95 3.76 12.08 5.39
C ALA A 95 2.68 11.82 4.32
N TYR A 96 3.02 11.08 3.25
CA TYR A 96 2.06 10.67 2.24
C TYR A 96 0.95 9.81 2.83
N VAL A 97 1.30 8.77 3.58
CA VAL A 97 0.33 7.85 4.18
C VAL A 97 -0.60 8.56 5.17
N ARG A 98 -0.06 9.43 6.04
CA ARG A 98 -0.88 10.23 6.97
C ARG A 98 -1.83 11.16 6.24
N ARG A 99 -1.37 11.87 5.20
CA ARG A 99 -2.23 12.73 4.39
C ARG A 99 -3.37 11.94 3.73
N VAL A 100 -3.09 10.77 3.17
CA VAL A 100 -4.15 9.94 2.57
C VAL A 100 -5.11 9.43 3.63
N ALA A 101 -4.63 9.06 4.82
CA ALA A 101 -5.48 8.64 5.94
C ALA A 101 -6.46 9.76 6.34
N ASP A 102 -5.98 11.00 6.48
CA ASP A 102 -6.81 12.17 6.74
C ASP A 102 -7.88 12.37 5.65
N GLU A 103 -7.51 12.22 4.37
CA GLU A 103 -8.43 12.33 3.22
C GLU A 103 -9.57 11.29 3.26
N VAL A 104 -9.32 10.09 3.80
CA VAL A 104 -10.31 9.00 3.86
C VAL A 104 -10.93 8.81 5.25
N GLY A 105 -10.60 9.67 6.22
CA GLY A 105 -11.12 9.59 7.59
C GLY A 105 -10.60 8.40 8.40
N VAL A 106 -9.41 7.89 8.08
CA VAL A 106 -8.74 6.83 8.84
C VAL A 106 -7.81 7.48 9.87
N THR A 107 -7.87 7.03 11.12
CA THR A 107 -7.03 7.57 12.20
C THR A 107 -5.76 6.74 12.31
N ILE A 108 -4.59 7.38 12.16
CA ILE A 108 -3.31 6.71 12.41
C ILE A 108 -2.84 7.06 13.83
N VAL A 109 -2.70 6.04 14.67
CA VAL A 109 -2.14 6.16 16.01
C VAL A 109 -0.64 5.89 15.94
N GLY A 110 0.19 6.95 15.87
CA GLY A 110 1.65 6.80 15.72
C GLY A 110 2.44 8.09 15.57
#